data_AF-A0A4D9CUR8-F1
#
_entry.id   AF-A0A4D9CUR8-F1
#
_cell.length_a   1.000
_cell.length_b   1.000
_cell.length_c   1.000
_cell.angle_alpha   90.00
_cell.angle_beta   90.00
_cell.angle_gamma   90.00
#
_symmetry.space_group_name_H-M   'P 1'
#
loop_
_entity.id
_entity.type
_entity.pdbx_description
1 polymer ?
#
loop_
_entity_poly.entity_id
_entity_poly.type
_entity_poly.pdbx_seq_one_letter_code
_entity_poly.pdbx_strand_id
1 'polypeptide(L)'
;MRVILSLLLLAVATTTTTSALRHPLKHYEEKFRAWIQAYKVRINEGHEWRHRLHIFADNDDYIHEHNTHANASTSYLLGHNEYSHLTLDEFHARFQLGKYARRSGKSLLLTSHATARRQQEEEGERRYMQRQARLRPALSPALPPVLLGLPKEVDWVESGIITPVKNQGACG
;
A
#
# COMPACT_ATOMS: atom_id res chain seq x y z
N MET A 1 34.56 0.08 -51.59
CA MET A 1 33.84 1.12 -50.82
C MET A 1 32.39 1.16 -51.29
N ARG A 2 31.47 0.53 -50.56
CA ARG A 2 30.02 0.67 -50.74
C ARG A 2 29.42 0.81 -49.35
N VAL A 3 29.25 2.04 -48.90
CA VAL A 3 28.58 2.37 -47.64
C VAL A 3 27.49 3.38 -48.00
N ILE A 4 26.26 2.90 -48.12
CA ILE A 4 25.06 3.75 -48.16
C ILE A 4 24.34 3.44 -46.85
N LEU A 5 24.56 4.29 -45.86
CA LEU A 5 23.90 4.30 -44.57
C LEU A 5 23.06 5.57 -44.54
N SER A 6 21.81 5.48 -44.97
CA SER A 6 20.85 6.56 -44.90
C SER A 6 19.79 6.18 -43.87
N LEU A 7 19.84 6.91 -42.75
CA LEU A 7 19.11 6.72 -41.50
C LEU A 7 17.59 6.73 -41.68
N LEU A 8 16.94 5.68 -41.20
CA LEU A 8 15.50 5.61 -40.99
C LEU A 8 15.20 6.28 -39.63
N LEU A 9 14.76 7.54 -39.67
CA LEU A 9 14.27 8.28 -38.51
C LEU A 9 12.92 7.68 -38.09
N LEU A 10 12.96 6.69 -37.19
CA LEU A 10 11.78 6.18 -36.51
C LEU A 10 11.39 7.19 -35.42
N ALA A 11 10.49 8.11 -35.74
CA ALA A 11 9.84 8.93 -34.73
C ALA A 11 8.93 8.02 -33.89
N VAL A 12 9.44 7.51 -32.77
CA VAL A 12 8.61 6.87 -31.76
C VAL A 12 7.82 7.96 -31.08
N ALA A 13 6.61 8.23 -31.60
CA ALA A 13 5.63 9.03 -30.91
C ALA A 13 5.19 8.24 -29.68
N THR A 14 5.77 8.55 -28.51
CA THR A 14 5.25 8.07 -27.24
C THR A 14 3.91 8.75 -27.01
N THR A 15 2.82 8.12 -27.43
CA THR A 15 1.47 8.57 -27.11
C THR A 15 1.29 8.39 -25.60
N THR A 16 1.46 9.46 -24.83
CA THR A 16 0.93 9.51 -23.48
C THR A 16 -0.58 9.56 -23.61
N THR A 17 -1.24 8.42 -23.45
CA THR A 17 -2.69 8.34 -23.43
C THR A 17 -3.17 8.96 -22.12
N THR A 18 -3.37 10.29 -22.09
CA THR A 18 -4.24 10.89 -21.09
C THR A 18 -5.65 10.44 -21.42
N SER A 19 -6.14 9.41 -20.72
CA SER A 19 -7.53 8.97 -20.85
C SER A 19 -8.43 10.13 -20.43
N ALA A 20 -9.41 10.47 -21.27
CA ALA A 20 -10.42 11.44 -20.89
C ALA A 20 -11.38 10.80 -19.87
N LEU A 21 -11.86 11.60 -18.91
CA LEU A 21 -12.89 11.17 -17.95
C LEU A 21 -14.09 10.56 -18.68
N ARG A 22 -14.66 9.50 -18.09
CA ARG A 22 -15.82 8.78 -18.65
C ARG A 22 -17.06 9.67 -18.77
N HIS A 23 -17.22 10.62 -17.86
CA HIS A 23 -18.34 11.56 -17.82
C HIS A 23 -17.85 13.03 -17.76
N PRO A 24 -18.72 14.02 -18.07
CA PRO A 24 -18.41 15.41 -17.81
C PRO A 24 -18.15 15.66 -16.32
N LEU A 25 -17.23 16.57 -15.99
CA LEU A 25 -16.81 16.81 -14.60
C LEU A 25 -17.97 17.06 -13.62
N LYS A 26 -19.05 17.70 -14.09
CA LYS A 26 -20.27 17.98 -13.31
C LYS A 26 -20.93 16.71 -12.76
N HIS A 27 -20.83 15.57 -13.45
CA HIS A 27 -21.35 14.29 -12.98
C HIS A 27 -20.71 13.86 -11.65
N TYR A 28 -19.40 14.09 -11.50
CA TYR A 28 -18.66 13.69 -10.30
C TYR A 28 -18.82 14.71 -9.17
N GLU A 29 -19.19 15.96 -9.46
CA GLU A 29 -19.28 17.01 -8.45
C GLU A 29 -20.30 16.69 -7.36
N GLU A 30 -21.44 16.09 -7.71
CA GLU A 30 -22.47 15.68 -6.75
C GLU A 30 -21.95 14.57 -5.82
N LYS A 31 -21.33 13.52 -6.38
CA LYS A 31 -20.70 12.44 -5.62
C LYS A 31 -19.59 12.97 -4.72
N PHE A 32 -18.77 13.87 -5.23
CA PHE A 32 -17.64 14.46 -4.51
C PHE A 32 -18.11 15.30 -3.33
N ARG A 33 -19.17 16.11 -3.48
CA ARG A 33 -19.77 16.87 -2.37
C ARG A 33 -20.30 15.94 -1.28
N ALA A 34 -20.99 14.87 -1.65
CA ALA A 34 -21.47 13.87 -0.68
C ALA A 34 -20.30 13.16 0.03
N TRP A 35 -19.27 12.79 -0.73
CA TRP A 35 -18.06 12.16 -0.21
C TRP A 35 -17.31 13.06 0.79
N ILE A 36 -17.15 14.35 0.49
CA ILE A 36 -16.54 15.34 1.41
C ILE A 36 -17.27 15.36 2.76
N GLN A 37 -18.61 15.35 2.73
CA GLN A 37 -19.42 15.35 3.96
C GLN A 37 -19.27 14.03 4.72
N ALA A 38 -19.32 12.90 4.02
CA ALA A 38 -19.21 11.58 4.63
C ALA A 38 -17.87 11.36 5.35
N TYR A 39 -16.76 11.78 4.71
CA TYR A 39 -15.41 11.60 5.25
C TYR A 39 -14.86 12.83 5.98
N LYS A 40 -15.68 13.89 6.13
CA LYS A 40 -15.33 15.15 6.82
C LYS A 40 -14.03 15.77 6.29
N VAL A 41 -13.81 15.66 4.99
CA VAL A 41 -12.59 16.15 4.33
C VAL A 41 -12.70 17.67 4.17
N ARG A 42 -11.59 18.38 4.38
CA ARG A 42 -11.51 19.83 4.18
C ARG A 42 -10.74 20.10 2.91
N ILE A 43 -11.35 20.84 1.99
CA ILE A 43 -10.77 21.19 0.69
C ILE A 43 -11.02 22.68 0.49
N ASN A 44 -9.98 23.45 0.18
CA ASN A 44 -10.15 24.88 -0.08
C ASN A 44 -10.81 25.09 -1.46
N GLU A 45 -11.56 26.19 -1.58
CA GLU A 45 -12.21 26.55 -2.84
C GLU A 45 -11.21 26.95 -3.93
N GLY A 46 -11.71 27.11 -5.16
CA GLY A 46 -10.91 27.54 -6.31
C GLY A 46 -10.08 26.40 -6.91
N HIS A 47 -8.76 26.60 -6.99
CA HIS A 47 -7.86 25.67 -7.67
C HIS A 47 -7.76 24.31 -6.99
N GLU A 48 -7.71 24.28 -5.64
CA GLU A 48 -7.62 23.02 -4.90
C GLU A 48 -8.88 22.19 -5.08
N TRP A 49 -10.07 22.81 -4.94
CA TRP A 49 -11.35 22.16 -5.21
C TRP A 49 -11.38 21.47 -6.58
N ARG A 50 -11.05 22.22 -7.65
CA ARG A 50 -11.07 21.67 -9.01
C ARG A 50 -10.06 20.55 -9.20
N HIS A 51 -8.87 20.69 -8.63
CA HIS A 51 -7.83 19.67 -8.70
C HIS A 51 -8.24 18.37 -7.99
N ARG A 52 -8.77 18.47 -6.77
CA ARG A 52 -9.24 17.33 -5.99
C ARG A 52 -10.47 16.67 -6.62
N LEU A 53 -11.36 17.44 -7.23
CA LEU A 53 -12.49 16.91 -7.99
C LEU A 53 -12.03 16.12 -9.22
N HIS A 54 -10.99 16.57 -9.94
CA HIS A 54 -10.42 15.79 -11.04
C HIS A 54 -9.83 14.46 -10.55
N ILE A 55 -9.03 14.47 -9.49
CA ILE A 55 -8.47 13.23 -8.92
C ILE A 55 -9.58 12.28 -8.44
N PHE A 56 -10.62 12.83 -7.81
CA PHE A 56 -11.77 12.04 -7.38
C PHE A 56 -12.48 11.39 -8.58
N ALA A 57 -12.65 12.11 -9.69
CA ALA A 57 -13.25 11.60 -10.91
C ALA A 57 -12.40 10.49 -11.55
N ASP A 58 -11.08 10.67 -11.62
CA ASP A 58 -10.15 9.63 -12.09
C ASP A 58 -10.25 8.35 -11.24
N ASN A 59 -10.34 8.51 -9.91
CA ASN A 59 -10.50 7.39 -9.00
C ASN A 59 -11.89 6.72 -9.10
N ASP A 60 -12.97 7.49 -9.30
CA ASP A 60 -14.34 6.93 -9.53
C ASP A 60 -14.39 6.10 -10.82
N ASP A 61 -13.77 6.60 -11.90
CA ASP A 61 -13.66 5.87 -13.17
C ASP A 61 -12.83 4.59 -13.02
N TYR A 62 -11.70 4.66 -12.31
CA TYR A 62 -10.86 3.50 -12.02
C TYR A 62 -11.60 2.44 -11.20
N ILE A 63 -12.33 2.85 -10.15
CA ILE A 63 -13.17 1.95 -9.34
C ILE A 63 -14.24 1.30 -10.20
N HIS A 64 -14.91 2.09 -11.05
CA HIS A 64 -15.95 1.57 -11.93
C HIS A 64 -15.38 0.53 -12.89
N GLU A 65 -14.29 0.84 -13.59
CA GLU A 65 -13.64 -0.07 -14.54
C GLU A 65 -13.19 -1.37 -13.86
N HIS A 66 -12.50 -1.27 -12.72
CA HIS A 66 -12.07 -2.45 -11.94
C HIS A 66 -13.27 -3.32 -11.55
N ASN A 67 -14.33 -2.71 -11.01
CA ASN A 67 -15.51 -3.44 -10.54
C ASN A 67 -16.32 -4.05 -11.70
N THR A 68 -16.31 -3.46 -12.90
CA THR A 68 -16.94 -4.08 -14.09
C THR A 68 -16.21 -5.34 -14.56
N HIS A 69 -14.93 -5.50 -14.21
CA HIS A 69 -14.11 -6.66 -14.58
C HIS A 69 -13.77 -7.59 -13.41
N ALA A 70 -14.37 -7.36 -12.23
CA ALA A 70 -14.02 -8.02 -10.97
C ALA A 70 -14.40 -9.51 -10.88
N ASN A 71 -15.14 -10.07 -11.85
CA ASN A 71 -15.36 -11.52 -11.94
C ASN A 71 -14.49 -12.19 -13.02
N ALA A 72 -13.77 -11.40 -13.82
CA ALA A 72 -12.97 -11.88 -14.95
C ALA A 72 -11.46 -11.74 -14.73
N SER A 73 -11.02 -10.73 -13.97
CA SER A 73 -9.60 -10.35 -13.87
C SER A 73 -9.08 -10.18 -12.44
N THR A 74 -9.97 -9.94 -11.49
CA THR A 74 -9.63 -9.76 -10.07
C THR A 74 -10.62 -10.56 -9.22
N SER A 75 -10.39 -10.67 -7.91
CA SER A 75 -11.27 -11.39 -6.98
C SER A 75 -11.82 -10.48 -5.88
N TYR A 76 -11.70 -9.17 -6.06
CA TYR A 76 -12.02 -8.15 -5.07
C TYR A 76 -12.62 -6.92 -5.73
N LEU A 77 -13.36 -6.15 -4.94
CA LEU A 77 -13.98 -4.90 -5.38
C LEU A 77 -13.21 -3.70 -4.80
N LEU A 78 -13.24 -2.60 -5.53
CA LEU A 78 -12.81 -1.30 -5.05
C LEU A 78 -14.01 -0.46 -4.64
N GLY A 79 -13.77 0.52 -3.77
CA GLY A 79 -14.77 1.47 -3.34
C GLY A 79 -14.13 2.75 -2.86
N HIS A 80 -14.90 3.84 -2.88
CA HIS A 80 -14.45 5.11 -2.33
C HIS A 80 -14.17 5.00 -0.83
N ASN A 81 -13.10 5.66 -0.40
CA ASN A 81 -12.68 5.79 0.99
C ASN A 81 -12.14 7.21 1.26
N GLU A 82 -11.62 7.46 2.46
CA GLU A 82 -11.09 8.78 2.89
C GLU A 82 -9.94 9.33 2.01
N TYR A 83 -9.35 8.47 1.16
CA TYR A 83 -8.22 8.80 0.27
C TYR A 83 -8.62 9.03 -1.19
N SER A 84 -9.92 9.01 -1.52
CA SER A 84 -10.40 9.12 -2.91
C SER A 84 -10.03 10.43 -3.63
N HIS A 85 -9.55 11.44 -2.90
CA HIS A 85 -9.09 12.73 -3.42
C HIS A 85 -7.57 12.79 -3.66
N LEU A 86 -6.85 11.70 -3.41
CA LEU A 86 -5.41 11.58 -3.59
C LEU A 86 -5.11 10.75 -4.84
N THR A 87 -4.08 11.16 -5.57
CA THR A 87 -3.44 10.27 -6.55
C THR A 87 -2.68 9.16 -5.82
N LEU A 88 -2.35 8.07 -6.51
CA LEU A 88 -1.53 6.99 -5.94
C LEU A 88 -0.17 7.51 -5.44
N ASP A 89 0.43 8.45 -6.16
CA ASP A 89 1.72 9.03 -5.77
C ASP A 89 1.60 9.90 -4.51
N GLU A 90 0.55 10.74 -4.42
CA GLU A 90 0.25 11.50 -3.21
C GLU A 90 -0.05 10.60 -2.01
N PHE A 91 -0.79 9.51 -2.24
CA PHE A 91 -1.06 8.51 -1.21
C PHE A 91 0.25 7.90 -0.71
N HIS A 92 1.14 7.46 -1.61
CA HIS A 92 2.44 6.93 -1.22
C HIS A 92 3.30 7.98 -0.50
N ALA A 93 3.28 9.24 -0.93
CA ALA A 93 4.03 10.31 -0.27
C ALA A 93 3.52 10.57 1.15
N ARG A 94 2.19 10.64 1.33
CA ARG A 94 1.54 10.91 2.62
C ARG A 94 1.82 9.82 3.65
N PHE A 95 1.87 8.56 3.21
CA PHE A 95 2.05 7.40 4.09
C PHE A 95 3.47 6.83 4.09
N GLN A 96 4.43 7.51 3.44
CA GLN A 96 5.82 7.07 3.32
C GLN A 96 5.90 5.62 2.80
N LEU A 97 5.26 5.36 1.67
CA LEU A 97 5.22 4.05 1.00
C LEU A 97 6.04 4.07 -0.29
N GLY A 98 6.42 2.89 -0.78
CA GLY A 98 7.14 2.73 -2.05
C GLY A 98 8.42 3.58 -2.10
N LYS A 99 8.54 4.45 -3.12
CA LYS A 99 9.71 5.35 -3.28
C LYS A 99 9.84 6.40 -2.17
N TYR A 100 8.78 6.66 -1.41
CA TYR A 100 8.76 7.59 -0.29
C TYR A 100 9.01 6.91 1.06
N ALA A 101 9.16 5.58 1.07
CA ALA A 101 9.47 4.86 2.29
C ALA A 101 10.77 5.37 2.91
N ARG A 102 10.70 5.79 4.18
CA ARG A 102 11.90 6.06 4.96
C ARG A 102 12.74 4.80 4.96
N ARG A 103 13.85 4.84 4.24
CA ARG A 103 14.94 3.88 4.45
C ARG A 103 15.38 4.09 5.89
N SER A 104 14.86 3.29 6.81
CA SER A 104 15.52 3.03 8.09
C SER A 104 17.00 2.89 7.75
N GLY A 105 17.82 3.75 8.35
CA GLY A 105 19.19 4.02 7.93
C GLY A 105 20.08 2.78 7.87
N LYS A 106 19.94 1.98 6.79
CA LYS A 106 21.06 1.47 6.02
C LYS A 106 21.60 2.63 5.20
N SER A 107 21.98 3.71 5.89
CA SER A 107 23.09 4.52 5.41
C SER A 107 24.26 3.56 5.40
N LEU A 108 24.93 3.47 4.26
CA LEU A 108 26.11 2.65 4.05
C LEU A 108 27.33 3.26 4.78
N LEU A 109 27.11 3.76 6.00
CA LEU A 109 28.10 4.29 6.91
C LEU A 109 27.94 3.53 8.22
N LEU A 110 28.81 2.55 8.42
CA LEU A 110 28.97 1.80 9.66
C LEU A 110 29.35 2.79 10.78
N THR A 111 28.37 3.31 11.51
CA THR A 111 28.62 3.96 12.80
C THR A 111 28.57 2.90 13.89
N SER A 112 29.54 2.89 14.81
CA SER A 112 29.74 1.91 15.90
C SER A 112 28.51 1.68 16.81
N HIS A 113 27.56 2.61 16.85
CA HIS A 113 26.30 2.43 17.59
C HIS A 113 25.33 1.44 16.91
N ALA A 114 25.40 1.27 15.59
CA ALA A 114 24.56 0.31 14.86
C ALA A 114 24.97 -1.15 15.13
N THR A 115 26.26 -1.40 15.37
CA THR A 115 26.75 -2.73 15.75
C THR A 115 26.31 -3.13 17.15
N ALA A 116 26.23 -2.19 18.10
CA ALA A 116 25.75 -2.46 19.46
C ALA A 116 24.26 -2.84 19.48
N ARG A 117 23.41 -2.16 18.70
CA ARG A 117 21.98 -2.49 18.58
C ARG A 117 21.76 -3.86 17.91
N ARG A 118 22.52 -4.16 16.85
CA ARG A 118 22.48 -5.48 16.21
C ARG A 118 22.94 -6.59 17.16
N GLN A 119 23.97 -6.34 17.97
CA GLN A 119 24.40 -7.27 19.02
C GLN A 119 23.32 -7.46 20.09
N GLN A 120 22.61 -6.40 20.50
CA GLN A 120 21.49 -6.52 21.45
C GLN A 120 20.30 -7.28 20.87
N GLU A 121 19.99 -7.11 19.58
CA GLU A 121 18.94 -7.86 18.88
C GLU A 121 19.33 -9.33 18.74
N GLU A 122 20.57 -9.63 18.29
CA GLU A 122 21.10 -10.99 18.22
C GLU A 122 21.22 -11.64 19.60
N GLU A 123 21.59 -10.89 20.65
CA GLU A 123 21.58 -11.36 22.03
C GLU A 123 20.16 -11.59 22.53
N GLY A 124 19.22 -10.72 22.19
CA GLY A 124 17.80 -10.88 22.52
C GLY A 124 17.22 -12.13 21.88
N GLU A 125 17.55 -12.37 20.61
CA GLU A 125 17.17 -13.56 19.85
C GLU A 125 17.88 -14.81 20.41
N ARG A 126 19.17 -14.74 20.73
CA ARG A 126 19.90 -15.82 21.42
C ARG A 126 19.32 -16.12 22.79
N ARG A 127 18.92 -15.11 23.58
CA ARG A 127 18.25 -15.28 24.87
C ARG A 127 16.87 -15.90 24.69
N TYR A 128 16.13 -15.50 23.67
CA TYR A 128 14.84 -16.11 23.31
C TYR A 128 15.03 -17.59 22.95
N MET A 129 15.98 -17.90 22.05
CA MET A 129 16.30 -19.28 21.65
C MET A 129 16.84 -20.11 22.81
N GLN A 130 17.68 -19.56 23.69
CA GLN A 130 18.13 -20.24 24.92
C GLN A 130 16.99 -20.46 25.92
N ARG A 131 16.07 -19.51 26.08
CA ARG A 131 14.89 -19.67 26.94
C ARG A 131 13.99 -20.77 26.40
N GLN A 132 13.71 -20.76 25.09
CA GLN A 132 12.98 -21.83 24.41
C GLN A 132 13.68 -23.19 24.57
N ALA A 133 15.01 -23.24 24.44
CA ALA A 133 15.80 -24.46 24.62
C ALA A 133 15.86 -24.95 26.08
N ARG A 134 15.80 -24.07 27.08
CA ARG A 134 15.72 -24.41 28.52
C ARG A 134 14.34 -24.90 28.95
N LEU A 135 13.29 -24.47 28.26
CA LEU A 135 11.95 -25.02 28.42
C LEU A 135 11.82 -26.42 27.76
N ARG A 136 12.79 -26.79 26.93
CA ARG A 136 12.78 -28.00 26.09
C ARG A 136 13.25 -29.33 26.73
N PRO A 137 14.02 -29.42 27.85
CA PRO A 137 14.40 -30.74 28.39
C PRO A 137 13.27 -31.46 29.12
N ALA A 138 12.10 -30.82 29.32
CA ALA A 138 10.89 -31.51 29.76
C ALA A 138 10.05 -32.06 28.59
N LEU A 139 10.49 -31.89 27.34
CA LEU A 139 9.82 -32.36 26.12
C LEU A 139 10.83 -33.10 25.22
N SER A 140 10.98 -34.40 25.43
CA SER A 140 11.77 -35.32 24.60
C SER A 140 11.16 -35.52 23.18
N PRO A 141 11.84 -36.24 22.28
CA PRO A 141 12.09 -35.87 20.88
C PRO A 141 10.91 -36.21 19.96
N ALA A 142 9.98 -35.29 19.82
CA ALA A 142 9.15 -35.15 18.64
C ALA A 142 8.68 -33.70 18.67
N LEU A 143 8.89 -32.94 17.60
CA LEU A 143 7.92 -31.88 17.35
C LEU A 143 6.56 -32.60 17.38
N PRO A 144 5.61 -32.25 18.28
CA PRO A 144 4.30 -32.87 18.22
C PRO A 144 3.79 -32.72 16.79
N PRO A 145 2.96 -33.64 16.29
CA PRO A 145 2.41 -33.53 14.95
C PRO A 145 1.39 -32.38 14.91
N VAL A 146 1.88 -31.14 15.01
CA VAL A 146 1.09 -29.91 14.90
C VAL A 146 0.51 -29.81 13.49
N LEU A 147 1.08 -30.54 12.52
CA LEU A 147 0.59 -30.65 11.15
C LEU A 147 -0.63 -31.60 10.97
N LEU A 148 -0.98 -32.46 11.93
CA LEU A 148 -2.06 -33.46 11.74
C LEU A 148 -3.47 -32.97 12.13
N GLY A 149 -3.63 -31.72 12.54
CA GLY A 149 -4.92 -31.21 13.02
C GLY A 149 -5.04 -29.69 13.03
N LEU A 150 -4.45 -29.00 12.05
CA LEU A 150 -4.67 -27.57 11.91
C LEU A 150 -6.14 -27.31 11.55
N PRO A 151 -6.78 -26.31 12.18
CA PRO A 151 -8.12 -25.89 11.76
C PRO A 151 -8.06 -25.36 10.33
N LYS A 152 -9.15 -25.56 9.58
CA LYS A 152 -9.29 -25.08 8.20
C LYS A 152 -9.21 -23.55 8.11
N GLU A 153 -9.59 -22.86 9.17
CA GLU A 153 -9.67 -21.40 9.26
C GLU A 153 -9.46 -20.97 10.72
N VAL A 154 -8.85 -19.80 10.92
CA VAL A 154 -8.66 -19.19 12.24
C VAL A 154 -8.98 -17.70 12.12
N ASP A 155 -9.92 -17.22 12.93
CA ASP A 155 -10.22 -15.81 13.11
C ASP A 155 -9.88 -15.36 14.54
N TRP A 156 -8.88 -14.48 14.66
CA TRP A 156 -8.43 -13.91 15.94
C TRP A 156 -9.31 -12.76 16.43
N VAL A 157 -10.13 -12.19 15.56
CA VAL A 157 -11.14 -11.19 15.92
C VAL A 157 -12.26 -11.88 16.69
N GLU A 158 -12.75 -13.02 16.20
CA GLU A 158 -13.74 -13.85 16.92
C GLU A 158 -13.19 -14.38 18.24
N SER A 159 -11.89 -14.66 18.31
CA SER A 159 -11.25 -15.08 19.56
C SER A 159 -11.11 -13.95 20.59
N GLY A 160 -11.45 -12.70 20.24
CA GLY A 160 -11.42 -11.54 21.15
C GLY A 160 -10.02 -11.04 21.52
N ILE A 161 -8.98 -11.45 20.77
CA ILE A 161 -7.58 -11.10 21.07
C ILE A 161 -7.16 -9.83 20.31
N ILE A 162 -7.85 -9.49 19.22
CA ILE A 162 -7.56 -8.33 18.38
C ILE A 162 -8.24 -7.08 18.96
N THR A 163 -7.46 -6.01 19.12
CA THR A 163 -7.97 -4.68 19.52
C THR A 163 -8.74 -4.01 18.38
N PRO A 164 -9.62 -3.02 18.67
CA PRO A 164 -10.29 -2.25 17.63
C PRO A 164 -9.33 -1.64 16.60
N VAL A 165 -9.78 -1.56 15.34
CA VAL A 165 -9.02 -0.94 14.24
C VAL A 165 -8.72 0.52 14.57
N LYS A 166 -7.47 0.93 14.37
CA LYS A 166 -6.97 2.29 14.61
C LYS A 166 -6.76 3.03 13.28
N ASN A 167 -6.62 4.36 13.34
CA ASN A 167 -6.23 5.20 12.20
C ASN A 167 -4.88 5.87 12.51
N GLN A 168 -3.86 5.62 11.68
CA GLN A 168 -2.51 6.16 11.85
C GLN A 168 -2.40 7.66 11.47
N GLY A 169 -3.42 8.22 10.80
CA GLY A 169 -3.41 9.58 10.27
C GLY A 169 -2.31 9.78 9.22
N ALA A 170 -1.85 11.00 9.02
CA ALA A 170 -0.78 11.31 8.07
C ALA A 170 0.64 11.06 8.65
N CYS A 171 0.79 10.08 9.54
CA CYS A 171 2.07 9.75 10.18
C CYS A 171 2.52 8.34 9.78
N GLY A 172 3.80 8.21 9.44
CA GLY A 172 4.49 6.98 9.06
C GLY A 172 5.92 6.94 9.60
#